data_AF-A0A519SBT2-F1
#
_entry.id   AF-A0A519SBT2-F1
#
_cell.length_a   1.000
_cell.length_b   1.000
_cell.length_c   1.000
_cell.angle_alpha   90.00
_cell.angle_beta   90.00
_cell.angle_gamma   90.00
#
_symmetry.space_group_name_H-M   'P 1'
#
loop_
_entity.id
_entity.type
_entity.pdbx_description
1 polymer ?
#
loop_
_entity_poly.entity_id
_entity_poly.type
_entity_poly.pdbx_seq_one_letter_code
_entity_poly.pdbx_strand_id
1 'polypeptide(L)'
;MLLPPPNTTTHPLPANRLLDTLAELRAHGRKALAVLLDPDDFAAEPLHQLLRLTRQHPVDFFLVGGSLVLTEHQAALIALLKAEAPQVPVILFPSHALHVDGAADGILLLSLISGRNPDFLIGQHVVAAPRLRQSGLQLLPTGYMLVDSGRPTTASYISG
;
A
#
# COMPACT_ATOMS: atom_id res chain seq x y z
N MET A 1 20.95 4.49 -46.13
CA MET A 1 21.15 3.93 -44.78
C MET A 1 19.82 4.04 -44.06
N LEU A 2 19.01 2.97 -44.09
CA LEU A 2 17.63 2.95 -43.57
C LEU A 2 17.66 2.63 -42.08
N LEU A 3 17.02 3.46 -41.26
CA LEU A 3 16.82 3.22 -39.83
C LEU A 3 16.04 1.91 -39.62
N PRO A 4 16.37 1.10 -38.61
CA PRO A 4 15.55 -0.05 -38.27
C PRO A 4 14.15 0.40 -37.82
N PRO A 5 13.10 -0.39 -38.09
CA PRO A 5 11.76 -0.07 -37.63
C PRO A 5 11.68 -0.06 -36.10
N PRO A 6 10.80 0.75 -35.49
CA PRO A 6 10.63 0.77 -34.04
C PRO A 6 10.13 -0.61 -33.57
N ASN A 7 10.79 -1.18 -32.57
CA ASN A 7 10.30 -2.38 -31.89
C ASN A 7 8.97 -2.08 -31.21
N THR A 8 7.87 -2.45 -31.86
CA THR A 8 6.57 -2.65 -31.22
C THR A 8 6.56 -4.01 -30.53
N THR A 9 7.04 -4.06 -29.30
CA THR A 9 6.64 -5.13 -28.37
C THR A 9 5.43 -4.63 -27.59
N THR A 10 4.25 -4.97 -28.11
CA THR A 10 3.00 -4.98 -27.37
C THR A 10 3.16 -5.88 -26.15
N HIS A 11 3.44 -5.27 -25.00
CA HIS A 11 3.20 -5.94 -23.72
C HIS A 11 1.67 -6.12 -23.57
N PRO A 12 1.20 -7.30 -23.16
CA PRO A 12 -0.21 -7.47 -22.81
C PRO A 12 -0.59 -6.41 -21.77
N LEU A 13 -1.65 -5.64 -22.03
CA LEU A 13 -2.18 -4.71 -21.04
C LEU A 13 -2.51 -5.52 -19.78
N PRO A 14 -1.92 -5.18 -18.62
CA PRO A 14 -1.98 -6.04 -17.44
C PRO A 14 -3.38 -5.97 -16.81
N ALA A 15 -3.63 -6.90 -15.89
CA ALA A 15 -4.72 -6.84 -14.91
C ALA A 15 -5.04 -5.39 -14.48
N ASN A 16 -6.33 -5.06 -14.34
CA ASN A 16 -6.82 -3.70 -14.07
C ASN A 16 -5.90 -2.98 -13.05
N ARG A 17 -5.37 -1.81 -13.41
CA ARG A 17 -4.49 -1.06 -12.52
C ARG A 17 -5.29 -0.67 -11.28
N LEU A 18 -4.66 -0.68 -10.11
CA LEU A 18 -5.27 -0.31 -8.83
C LEU A 18 -5.93 1.08 -8.90
N LEU A 19 -5.29 2.04 -9.59
CA LEU A 19 -5.86 3.37 -9.78
C LEU A 19 -7.13 3.34 -10.66
N ASP A 20 -7.15 2.50 -11.68
CA ASP A 20 -8.32 2.32 -12.56
C ASP A 20 -9.47 1.70 -11.78
N THR A 21 -9.20 0.66 -10.97
CA THR A 21 -10.18 0.06 -10.04
C THR A 21 -10.79 1.10 -9.09
N LEU A 22 -9.96 1.95 -8.46
CA LEU A 22 -10.47 3.03 -7.60
C LEU A 22 -11.30 4.06 -8.37
N ALA A 23 -10.91 4.40 -9.60
CA ALA A 23 -11.65 5.32 -10.46
C ALA A 23 -13.01 4.74 -10.89
N GLU A 24 -13.08 3.44 -11.20
CA GLU A 24 -14.30 2.72 -11.54
C GLU A 24 -15.26 2.64 -10.35
N LEU A 25 -14.77 2.30 -9.15
CA LEU A 25 -15.58 2.28 -7.93
C LEU A 25 -16.21 3.66 -7.67
N ARG A 26 -15.42 4.73 -7.80
CA ARG A 26 -15.90 6.11 -7.70
C ARG A 26 -16.97 6.42 -8.77
N ALA A 27 -16.71 6.06 -10.03
CA ALA A 27 -17.62 6.33 -11.14
C ALA A 27 -19.00 5.67 -10.95
N HIS A 28 -19.04 4.50 -10.31
CA HIS A 28 -20.27 3.76 -10.02
C HIS A 28 -20.86 4.06 -8.64
N GLY A 29 -20.29 4.99 -7.88
CA GLY A 29 -20.72 5.30 -6.52
C GLY A 29 -20.57 4.14 -5.52
N ARG A 30 -19.81 3.11 -5.88
CA ARG A 30 -19.54 1.94 -5.04
C ARG A 30 -18.51 2.30 -3.97
N LYS A 31 -18.84 2.03 -2.72
CA LYS A 31 -17.88 2.15 -1.61
C LYS A 31 -17.00 0.92 -1.56
N ALA A 32 -15.74 1.13 -1.20
CA ALA A 32 -14.77 0.07 -1.00
C ALA A 32 -14.49 -0.10 0.50
N LEU A 33 -14.11 -1.30 0.91
CA LEU A 33 -13.63 -1.62 2.25
C LEU A 33 -12.19 -2.13 2.17
N ALA A 34 -11.31 -1.48 2.91
CA ALA A 34 -9.94 -1.91 3.11
C ALA A 34 -9.69 -2.26 4.57
N VAL A 35 -8.95 -3.34 4.84
CA VAL A 35 -8.52 -3.72 6.20
C VAL A 35 -7.05 -3.42 6.35
N LEU A 36 -6.69 -2.57 7.31
CA LEU A 36 -5.31 -2.24 7.65
C LEU A 36 -4.77 -3.21 8.70
N LEU A 37 -3.59 -3.75 8.41
CA LEU A 37 -2.90 -4.74 9.22
C LEU A 37 -1.51 -4.22 9.59
N ASP A 38 -1.22 -4.12 10.89
CA ASP A 38 0.12 -3.75 11.40
C ASP A 38 0.98 -5.00 11.53
N PRO A 39 2.03 -5.20 10.70
CA PRO A 39 2.81 -6.43 10.69
C PRO A 39 3.44 -6.80 12.05
N ASP A 40 3.57 -5.86 12.98
CA ASP A 40 4.13 -6.14 14.31
C ASP A 40 3.07 -6.44 15.39
N ASP A 41 1.76 -6.33 15.08
CA ASP A 41 0.66 -6.48 16.04
C ASP A 41 -0.20 -7.71 15.74
N PHE A 42 0.42 -8.89 15.60
CA PHE A 42 -0.31 -10.13 15.36
C PHE A 42 0.16 -11.33 16.17
N ALA A 43 -0.81 -11.99 16.82
CA ALA A 43 -0.73 -13.40 17.19
C ALA A 43 -1.39 -14.26 16.10
N ALA A 44 -0.93 -15.51 15.94
CA ALA A 44 -1.38 -16.40 14.86
C ALA A 44 -2.91 -16.61 14.83
N GLU A 45 -3.51 -16.98 15.97
CA GLU A 45 -4.95 -17.25 16.07
C GLU A 45 -5.85 -16.06 15.67
N PRO A 46 -5.68 -14.84 16.23
CA PRO A 46 -6.45 -13.68 15.81
C PRO A 46 -6.32 -13.39 14.31
N LEU A 47 -5.13 -13.54 13.74
CA LEU A 47 -4.91 -13.31 12.32
C LEU A 47 -5.66 -14.34 11.46
N HIS A 48 -5.59 -15.62 11.81
CA HIS A 48 -6.36 -16.66 11.13
C HIS A 48 -7.88 -16.45 11.24
N GLN A 49 -8.36 -15.97 12.39
CA GLN A 49 -9.76 -15.63 12.56
C GLN A 49 -10.16 -14.45 11.64
N LEU A 50 -9.34 -13.41 11.57
CA LEU A 50 -9.57 -12.27 10.68
C LEU A 50 -9.61 -12.71 9.21
N LEU A 51 -8.66 -13.54 8.77
CA LEU A 51 -8.61 -14.08 7.41
C LEU A 51 -9.83 -14.94 7.08
N ARG A 52 -10.34 -15.70 8.05
CA ARG A 52 -11.63 -16.42 7.89
C ARG A 52 -12.79 -15.46 7.69
N LEU A 53 -12.84 -14.36 8.47
CA LEU A 53 -13.90 -13.37 8.34
C LEU A 53 -13.85 -12.66 6.98
N THR A 54 -12.66 -12.30 6.48
CA THR A 54 -12.53 -11.67 5.16
C THR A 54 -12.86 -12.60 4.01
N ARG A 55 -12.74 -13.93 4.20
CA ARG A 55 -13.23 -14.93 3.23
C ARG A 55 -14.76 -15.04 3.23
N GLN A 56 -15.39 -14.93 4.39
CA GLN A 56 -16.86 -14.94 4.52
C GLN A 56 -17.49 -13.61 4.11
N HIS A 57 -16.76 -12.52 4.31
CA HIS A 57 -17.17 -11.14 4.04
C HIS A 57 -16.06 -10.46 3.23
N PRO A 58 -16.12 -10.55 1.88
CA PRO A 58 -15.06 -10.05 1.01
C PRO A 58 -14.79 -8.56 1.25
N VAL A 59 -13.51 -8.24 1.33
CA VAL A 59 -12.97 -6.87 1.36
C VAL A 59 -12.38 -6.55 -0.01
N ASP A 60 -12.31 -5.27 -0.36
CA ASP A 60 -11.76 -4.86 -1.66
C ASP A 60 -10.24 -4.80 -1.64
N PHE A 61 -9.63 -4.48 -0.49
CA PHE A 61 -8.18 -4.33 -0.36
C PHE A 61 -7.67 -4.76 1.02
N PHE A 62 -6.42 -5.21 1.07
CA PHE A 62 -5.63 -5.22 2.29
C PHE A 62 -4.65 -4.06 2.28
N LEU A 63 -4.54 -3.36 3.42
CA LEU A 63 -3.46 -2.42 3.69
C LEU A 63 -2.48 -3.06 4.68
N VAL A 64 -1.20 -2.93 4.42
CA VAL A 64 -0.14 -3.41 5.33
C VAL A 64 0.71 -2.24 5.77
N GLY A 65 0.77 -1.96 7.06
CA GLY A 65 1.52 -0.84 7.60
C GLY A 65 1.31 -0.63 9.09
N GLY A 66 2.34 -0.12 9.75
CA GLY A 66 2.41 0.04 11.20
C GLY A 66 3.42 1.10 11.60
N SER A 67 3.60 1.32 12.91
CA SER A 67 4.53 2.35 13.40
C SER A 67 5.98 1.89 13.52
N LEU A 68 6.23 0.59 13.76
CA LEU A 68 7.55 0.02 14.05
C LEU A 68 7.97 -1.09 13.08
N VAL A 69 7.38 -1.09 11.88
CA VAL A 69 7.41 -2.19 10.92
C VAL A 69 8.80 -2.80 10.72
N LEU A 70 8.96 -4.05 11.16
CA LEU A 70 10.11 -4.87 10.81
C LEU A 70 9.92 -5.49 9.42
N THR A 71 10.94 -5.38 8.56
CA THR A 71 10.87 -5.84 7.16
C THR A 71 10.50 -7.33 7.04
N GLU A 72 11.00 -8.18 7.96
CA GLU A 72 10.72 -9.62 7.94
C GLU A 72 9.25 -9.93 8.26
N HIS A 73 8.67 -9.23 9.25
CA HIS A 73 7.26 -9.39 9.61
C HIS A 73 6.34 -8.91 8.49
N GLN A 74 6.68 -7.79 7.85
CA GLN A 74 5.94 -7.30 6.69
C GLN A 74 5.93 -8.33 5.54
N ALA A 75 7.10 -8.87 5.18
CA ALA A 75 7.21 -9.85 4.12
C ALA A 75 6.39 -11.12 4.43
N ALA A 76 6.46 -11.61 5.67
CA ALA A 76 5.69 -12.77 6.12
C ALA A 76 4.17 -12.53 6.04
N LEU A 77 3.71 -11.35 6.48
CA LEU A 77 2.29 -10.99 6.42
C LEU A 77 1.80 -10.86 4.97
N ILE A 78 2.56 -10.21 4.08
CA ILE A 78 2.20 -10.10 2.67
C ILE A 78 2.10 -11.49 2.04
N ALA A 79 3.07 -12.37 2.28
CA ALA A 79 3.04 -13.73 1.75
C ALA A 79 1.81 -14.51 2.21
N LEU A 80 1.45 -14.41 3.50
CA LEU A 80 0.25 -15.03 4.04
C LEU A 80 -1.04 -14.50 3.39
N LEU A 81 -1.17 -13.17 3.25
CA LEU A 81 -2.34 -12.54 2.62
C LEU A 81 -2.49 -12.99 1.17
N LYS A 82 -1.40 -13.04 0.41
CA LYS A 82 -1.39 -13.49 -0.98
C LYS A 82 -1.73 -14.97 -1.11
N ALA A 83 -1.36 -15.80 -0.14
CA ALA A 83 -1.73 -17.21 -0.12
C ALA A 83 -3.21 -17.44 0.22
N GLU A 84 -3.73 -16.70 1.20
CA GLU A 84 -5.08 -16.90 1.75
C GLU A 84 -6.18 -16.17 0.98
N ALA A 85 -5.83 -15.08 0.28
CA ALA A 85 -6.76 -14.23 -0.47
C ALA A 85 -6.09 -13.67 -1.75
N PRO A 86 -5.64 -14.52 -2.70
CA PRO A 86 -4.87 -14.10 -3.88
C PRO A 86 -5.60 -13.10 -4.80
N GLN A 87 -6.93 -13.05 -4.72
CA GLN A 87 -7.78 -12.14 -5.48
C GLN A 87 -7.91 -10.73 -4.88
N VAL A 88 -7.50 -10.53 -3.62
CA VAL A 88 -7.60 -9.24 -2.93
C VAL A 88 -6.24 -8.55 -3.00
N PRO A 89 -6.13 -7.35 -3.62
CA PRO A 89 -4.86 -6.66 -3.70
C PRO A 89 -4.31 -6.28 -2.33
N VAL A 90 -3.00 -6.48 -2.15
CA VAL A 90 -2.25 -6.06 -0.96
C VAL A 90 -1.51 -4.76 -1.28
N ILE A 91 -1.83 -3.70 -0.55
CA ILE A 91 -1.27 -2.36 -0.76
C ILE A 91 -0.49 -1.94 0.48
N LEU A 92 0.74 -1.49 0.29
CA LEU A 92 1.58 -0.98 1.37
C LEU A 92 1.05 0.38 1.83
N PHE A 93 0.91 0.54 3.15
CA PHE A 93 0.63 1.78 3.87
C PHE A 93 1.91 2.20 4.63
N PRO A 94 2.88 2.83 3.96
CA PRO A 94 4.21 3.00 4.53
C PRO A 94 4.25 4.16 5.53
N SER A 95 4.82 3.91 6.71
CA SER A 95 5.23 4.96 7.66
C SER A 95 6.68 5.44 7.44
N HIS A 96 7.48 4.71 6.66
CA HIS A 96 8.89 5.05 6.36
C HIS A 96 9.34 4.51 4.99
N ALA A 97 10.35 5.16 4.37
CA ALA A 97 10.89 4.80 3.05
C ALA A 97 11.51 3.40 2.96
N LEU A 98 11.80 2.77 4.09
CA LEU A 98 12.36 1.41 4.13
C LEU A 98 11.29 0.32 3.90
N HIS A 99 10.01 0.62 4.04
CA HIS A 99 8.93 -0.39 4.02
C HIS A 99 8.50 -0.80 2.60
N VAL A 100 9.37 -0.61 1.59
CA VAL A 100 9.10 -1.01 0.21
C VAL A 100 9.32 -2.51 0.05
N ASP A 101 8.27 -3.23 -0.34
CA ASP A 101 8.30 -4.67 -0.61
C ASP A 101 7.61 -4.98 -1.95
N GLY A 102 8.36 -5.55 -2.90
CA GLY A 102 7.87 -5.85 -4.24
C GLY A 102 6.90 -7.03 -4.33
N ALA A 103 6.68 -7.77 -3.23
CA ALA A 103 5.67 -8.84 -3.18
C ALA A 103 4.22 -8.31 -3.08
N ALA A 104 4.06 -7.04 -2.68
CA ALA A 104 2.76 -6.37 -2.67
C ALA A 104 2.32 -5.96 -4.09
N ASP A 105 1.05 -5.59 -4.25
CA ASP A 105 0.48 -5.16 -5.53
C ASP A 105 0.65 -3.65 -5.77
N GLY A 106 0.74 -2.87 -4.68
CA GLY A 106 0.92 -1.43 -4.76
C GLY A 106 1.38 -0.80 -3.46
N ILE A 107 1.60 0.51 -3.49
CA ILE A 107 2.02 1.32 -2.36
C ILE A 107 1.36 2.69 -2.39
N LEU A 108 0.87 3.15 -1.24
CA LEU A 108 0.41 4.52 -1.08
C LEU A 108 1.62 5.45 -0.91
N LEU A 109 1.77 6.40 -1.84
CA LEU A 109 2.72 7.50 -1.71
C LEU A 109 2.09 8.60 -0.85
N LEU A 110 2.12 8.37 0.47
CA LEU A 110 1.54 9.28 1.46
C LEU A 110 2.32 10.60 1.48
N SER A 111 1.64 11.70 1.17
CA SER A 111 2.13 13.07 1.40
C SER A 111 1.38 13.61 2.62
N LEU A 112 2.04 13.74 3.77
CA LEU A 112 1.42 14.25 4.98
C LEU A 112 1.25 15.77 4.90
N ILE A 113 0.09 16.21 4.39
CA ILE A 113 -0.21 17.61 4.09
C ILE A 113 -0.43 18.42 5.37
N SER A 114 -0.99 17.81 6.42
CA SER A 114 -1.28 18.49 7.69
C SER A 114 -0.08 18.55 8.65
N GLY A 115 1.05 17.91 8.30
CA GLY A 115 2.24 17.86 9.13
C GLY A 115 3.18 19.04 8.89
N ARG A 116 4.13 19.26 9.80
CA ARG A 116 5.14 20.32 9.67
C ARG A 116 6.53 19.79 9.31
N ASN A 117 6.70 18.46 9.28
CA ASN A 117 7.95 17.82 8.89
C ASN A 117 7.98 17.56 7.36
N PRO A 118 8.89 18.21 6.60
CA PRO A 118 8.99 18.03 5.15
C PRO A 118 9.42 16.62 4.73
N ASP A 119 10.00 15.82 5.62
CA ASP A 119 10.33 14.41 5.34
C ASP A 119 9.07 13.61 5.01
N PHE A 120 7.99 13.83 5.75
CA PHE A 120 6.70 13.16 5.51
C PHE A 120 5.86 13.84 4.42
N LEU A 121 6.24 15.04 3.97
CA LEU A 121 5.63 15.67 2.79
C LEU A 121 6.20 15.09 1.49
N ILE A 122 7.54 14.96 1.39
CA ILE A 122 8.21 14.52 0.17
C ILE A 122 9.55 13.80 0.40
N GLY A 123 10.27 14.09 1.49
CA GLY A 123 11.62 13.57 1.70
C GLY A 123 11.71 12.04 1.67
N GLN A 124 10.76 11.35 2.28
CA GLN A 124 10.68 9.88 2.27
C GLN A 124 10.46 9.32 0.85
N HIS A 125 9.72 10.01 -0.02
CA HIS A 125 9.56 9.58 -1.42
C HIS A 125 10.87 9.69 -2.19
N VAL A 126 11.64 10.76 -1.95
CA VAL A 126 12.96 10.96 -2.58
C VAL A 126 13.90 9.83 -2.19
N VAL A 127 13.97 9.48 -0.91
CA VAL A 127 14.79 8.37 -0.40
C VAL A 127 14.33 7.03 -0.98
N ALA A 128 13.02 6.79 -1.07
CA ALA A 128 12.46 5.55 -1.58
C ALA A 128 12.55 5.40 -3.12
N ALA A 129 12.70 6.49 -3.88
CA ALA A 129 12.54 6.52 -5.33
C ALA A 129 13.33 5.44 -6.09
N PRO A 130 14.62 5.17 -5.80
CA PRO A 130 15.36 4.10 -6.48
C PRO A 130 14.75 2.71 -6.26
N ARG A 131 14.31 2.42 -5.02
CA ARG A 131 13.67 1.15 -4.67
C ARG A 131 12.28 1.02 -5.28
N LEU A 132 11.49 2.10 -5.24
CA LEU A 132 10.17 2.14 -5.86
C LEU A 132 10.26 1.82 -7.36
N ARG A 133 11.25 2.40 -8.06
CA ARG A 133 11.50 2.11 -9.48
C ARG A 133 11.81 0.63 -9.74
N GLN A 134 12.52 -0.03 -8.83
CA GLN A 134 12.91 -1.45 -8.95
C GLN A 134 11.82 -2.42 -8.49
N SER A 135 10.88 -1.96 -7.65
CA SER A 135 9.92 -2.82 -6.96
C SER A 135 8.83 -3.42 -7.85
N GLY A 136 8.52 -2.80 -8.99
CA GLY A 136 7.37 -3.20 -9.82
C GLY A 136 6.00 -2.85 -9.22
N LEU A 137 5.97 -2.20 -8.04
CA LEU A 137 4.74 -1.80 -7.36
C LEU A 137 3.96 -0.76 -8.18
N GLN A 138 2.63 -0.85 -8.11
CA GLN A 138 1.78 0.24 -8.54
C GLN A 138 1.83 1.38 -7.52
N LEU A 139 2.27 2.55 -7.96
CA LEU A 139 2.41 3.73 -7.12
C LEU A 139 1.09 4.50 -7.07
N LEU A 140 0.53 4.71 -5.88
CA LEU A 140 -0.74 5.41 -5.65
C LEU A 140 -0.48 6.76 -4.97
N PRO A 141 -0.48 7.89 -5.71
CA PRO A 141 -0.33 9.23 -5.14
C PRO A 141 -1.44 9.50 -4.13
N THR A 142 -1.09 9.77 -2.88
CA THR A 142 -2.07 9.84 -1.79
C THR A 142 -1.80 11.06 -0.91
N GLY A 143 -2.74 12.01 -0.90
CA GLY A 143 -2.75 13.07 0.11
C GLY A 143 -3.19 12.51 1.46
N TYR A 144 -2.38 12.69 2.49
CA TYR A 144 -2.63 12.19 3.84
C TYR A 144 -2.78 13.35 4.81
N MET A 145 -3.82 13.32 5.63
CA MET A 145 -4.10 14.34 6.64
C MET A 145 -4.40 13.67 7.96
N LEU A 146 -3.78 14.17 9.01
CA LEU A 146 -4.13 13.86 10.38
C LEU A 146 -5.14 14.88 10.85
N VAL A 147 -6.31 14.39 11.26
CA VAL A 147 -7.36 15.19 11.88
C VAL A 147 -7.33 14.86 13.36
N ASP A 148 -7.20 15.88 14.20
CA ASP A 148 -7.13 15.71 15.65
C ASP A 148 -8.39 14.99 16.18
N SER A 149 -8.17 14.06 17.10
CA SER A 149 -9.20 13.28 17.77
C SER A 149 -9.29 13.58 19.27
N GLY A 150 -8.55 14.58 19.76
CA GLY A 150 -8.49 14.98 21.17
C GLY A 150 -7.63 14.07 22.05
N ARG A 151 -6.95 13.08 21.46
CA ARG A 151 -6.00 12.18 22.14
C ARG A 151 -4.69 12.12 21.36
N PRO A 152 -3.52 12.17 22.03
CA PRO A 152 -2.25 11.96 21.37
C PRO A 152 -2.19 10.58 20.72
N THR A 153 -1.77 10.54 19.46
CA THR A 153 -1.51 9.30 18.70
C THR A 153 -0.05 9.28 18.25
N THR A 154 0.50 8.10 17.98
CA THR A 154 1.85 7.95 17.39
C THR A 154 2.00 8.78 16.11
N ALA A 155 0.96 8.82 15.28
CA ALA A 155 0.92 9.64 14.07
C ALA A 155 1.04 11.14 14.38
N SER A 156 0.33 11.65 15.39
CA SER A 156 0.44 13.06 15.80
C SER A 156 1.81 13.40 16.41
N TYR A 157 2.43 12.45 17.12
CA TYR A 157 3.73 12.68 17.77
C TYR A 157 4.88 12.75 16.76
N ILE A 158 4.90 11.83 15.78
CA ILE A 158 5.97 11.74 14.78
C ILE A 158 5.89 12.87 13.74
N SER A 159 4.69 13.41 13.50
CA SER A 159 4.44 14.40 12.45
C SER A 159 4.80 15.85 12.79
N GLY A 160 5.09 16.15 14.06
CA GLY A 160 5.62 17.44 14.52
C GLY A 160 4.59 18.55 14.63
#